data_AF-A0A426UH58-F1
#
_entry.id   AF-A0A426UH58-F1
#
_cell.length_a   1.000
_cell.length_b   1.000
_cell.length_c   1.000
_cell.angle_alpha   90.00
_cell.angle_beta   90.00
_cell.angle_gamma   90.00
#
_symmetry.space_group_name_H-M   'P 1'
#
loop_
_entity.id
_entity.type
_entity.pdbx_description
1 polymer ?
#
loop_
_entity_poly.entity_id
_entity_poly.type
_entity_poly.pdbx_seq_one_letter_code
_entity_poly.pdbx_strand_id
1 'polypeptide(L)'
;MQKFDTPAPLTTVIDLPTGHIQVIAADRADTTVDIRPADPAKNRDTKAAEQIQVHYQDGVLRITAPPATSRHLGPSGAAEVTVQLPAGSRVETTSAAVRFRA
;
A
#
# COMPACT_ATOMS: atom_id res chain seq x y z
N MET A 1 -10.50 -0.88 3.97
CA MET A 1 -10.65 -0.39 2.58
C MET A 1 -10.86 1.12 2.60
N GLN A 2 -10.03 1.86 1.88
CA GLN A 2 -10.15 3.31 1.65
C GLN A 2 -10.47 3.55 0.16
N LYS A 3 -11.36 4.49 -0.13
CA LYS A 3 -11.76 4.85 -1.50
C LYS A 3 -11.52 6.33 -1.73
N PHE A 4 -10.98 6.65 -2.90
CA PHE A 4 -10.68 8.01 -3.35
C PHE A 4 -11.31 8.22 -4.73
N ASP A 5 -12.11 9.28 -4.87
CA ASP A 5 -12.68 9.65 -6.16
C ASP A 5 -11.56 10.27 -7.02
N THR A 6 -11.15 9.52 -8.05
CA THR A 6 -9.98 9.81 -8.88
C THR A 6 -10.36 9.55 -10.34
N PRO A 7 -11.15 10.46 -10.95
CA PRO A 7 -11.64 10.28 -12.31
C PRO A 7 -10.55 10.43 -13.38
N ALA A 8 -9.36 10.93 -13.00
CA ALA A 8 -8.19 11.05 -13.85
C ALA A 8 -7.07 10.11 -13.39
N PRO A 9 -6.20 9.65 -14.31
CA PRO A 9 -5.00 8.88 -13.95
C PRO A 9 -4.15 9.62 -12.91
N LEU A 10 -3.72 8.89 -11.89
CA LEU A 10 -2.97 9.43 -10.76
C LEU A 10 -1.57 8.82 -10.67
N THR A 11 -0.73 9.39 -9.81
CA THR A 11 0.56 8.76 -9.44
C THR A 11 0.42 8.09 -8.09
N THR A 12 0.63 6.78 -8.02
CA THR A 12 0.65 6.02 -6.77
C THR A 12 2.09 5.75 -6.37
N VAL A 13 2.49 6.21 -5.18
CA VAL A 13 3.80 5.96 -4.58
C VAL A 13 3.61 5.04 -3.39
N ILE A 14 4.21 3.86 -3.44
CA ILE A 14 4.11 2.83 -2.40
C ILE A 14 5.49 2.63 -1.80
N ASP A 15 5.64 2.92 -0.51
CA ASP A 15 6.87 2.67 0.26
C ASP A 15 6.57 1.65 1.36
N LEU A 16 6.98 0.40 1.12
CA LEU A 16 6.76 -0.72 2.02
C LEU A 16 8.04 -1.55 2.16
N PRO A 17 8.58 -1.72 3.39
CA PRO A 17 9.81 -2.48 3.58
C PRO A 17 9.63 -3.97 3.29
N THR A 18 8.51 -4.57 3.71
CA THR A 18 8.24 -6.01 3.54
C THR A 18 6.74 -6.24 3.41
N GLY A 19 6.33 -7.13 2.50
CA GLY A 19 4.92 -7.40 2.27
C GLY A 19 4.59 -7.75 0.82
N HIS A 20 3.32 -7.67 0.49
CA HIS A 20 2.80 -7.98 -0.84
C HIS A 20 2.11 -6.74 -1.40
N ILE A 21 2.44 -6.38 -2.63
CA ILE A 21 1.83 -5.27 -3.35
C ILE A 21 1.10 -5.84 -4.56
N GLN A 22 -0.20 -5.61 -4.63
CA GLN A 22 -1.04 -5.95 -5.77
C GLN A 22 -1.63 -4.68 -6.35
N VAL A 23 -1.27 -4.37 -7.59
CA VAL A 23 -1.84 -3.28 -8.38
C VAL A 23 -2.84 -3.88 -9.36
N ILE A 24 -4.00 -3.26 -9.50
CA ILE A 24 -5.03 -3.66 -10.46
C ILE A 24 -5.47 -2.39 -11.21
N ALA A 25 -4.95 -2.24 -12.43
CA ALA A 25 -5.42 -1.19 -13.33
C ALA A 25 -6.72 -1.63 -14.01
N ALA A 26 -7.78 -0.84 -13.89
CA ALA A 26 -9.07 -1.09 -14.52
C ALA A 26 -9.65 0.21 -15.11
N ASP A 27 -10.60 0.09 -16.03
CA ASP A 27 -11.37 1.24 -16.49
C ASP A 27 -12.38 1.65 -15.42
N ARG A 28 -11.94 2.50 -14.49
CA ARG A 28 -12.69 2.95 -13.34
C ARG A 28 -12.35 4.41 -13.03
N ALA A 29 -13.30 5.13 -12.45
CA ALA A 29 -13.14 6.54 -12.06
C ALA A 29 -12.83 6.72 -10.56
N ASP A 30 -12.53 5.61 -9.87
CA ASP A 30 -12.21 5.60 -8.46
C ASP A 30 -10.92 4.82 -8.20
N THR A 31 -10.27 5.11 -7.08
CA THR A 31 -9.09 4.41 -6.60
C THR A 31 -9.42 3.82 -5.24
N THR A 32 -9.09 2.55 -5.05
CA THR A 32 -9.35 1.85 -3.79
C THR A 32 -8.06 1.25 -3.28
N VAL A 33 -7.83 1.45 -2.00
CA VAL A 33 -6.67 0.92 -1.28
C VAL A 33 -7.20 -0.02 -0.21
N ASP A 34 -6.85 -1.28 -0.35
CA ASP A 34 -7.13 -2.31 0.65
C ASP A 34 -5.83 -2.73 1.31
N ILE A 35 -5.79 -2.68 2.63
CA ILE A 35 -4.62 -3.01 3.43
C ILE A 35 -5.04 -4.10 4.39
N ARG A 36 -4.34 -5.22 4.34
CA ARG A 36 -4.60 -6.38 5.20
C ARG A 36 -3.31 -6.88 5.82
N PRO A 37 -3.36 -7.45 7.03
CA PRO A 37 -2.23 -8.21 7.54
C PRO A 37 -1.99 -9.43 6.65
N ALA A 38 -0.72 -9.79 6.41
CA ALA A 38 -0.39 -11.02 5.70
C ALA A 38 -0.85 -12.27 6.48
N ASP A 39 -0.77 -12.22 7.80
CA ASP A 39 -1.33 -13.23 8.70
C ASP A 39 -2.05 -12.54 9.88
N PRO A 40 -3.41 -12.53 9.91
CA PRO A 40 -4.16 -11.89 10.98
C PRO A 40 -3.95 -12.57 12.35
N ALA A 41 -3.43 -13.80 12.41
CA ALA A 41 -3.09 -14.43 13.68
C ALA A 41 -1.77 -13.91 14.28
N LYS A 42 -0.95 -13.21 13.47
CA LYS A 42 0.31 -12.60 13.93
C LYS A 42 0.11 -11.14 14.29
N ASN A 43 0.24 -10.81 15.58
CA ASN A 43 0.14 -9.44 16.09
C ASN A 43 1.08 -8.45 15.38
N ARG A 44 2.24 -8.91 14.89
CA ARG A 44 3.17 -8.07 14.11
C ARG A 44 2.61 -7.68 12.75
N ASP A 45 1.89 -8.57 12.08
CA ASP A 45 1.35 -8.36 10.74
C ASP A 45 0.10 -7.47 10.84
N THR A 46 -0.72 -7.66 11.89
CA THR A 46 -1.83 -6.75 12.22
C THR A 46 -1.32 -5.34 12.53
N LYS A 47 -0.27 -5.21 13.36
CA LYS A 47 0.36 -3.91 13.63
C LYS A 47 0.95 -3.27 12.39
N ALA A 48 1.61 -4.05 11.53
CA ALA A 48 2.15 -3.54 10.28
C ALA A 48 1.03 -2.98 9.38
N ALA A 49 -0.08 -3.71 9.24
CA ALA A 49 -1.24 -3.27 8.47
C ALA A 49 -1.91 -2.01 9.05
N GLU A 50 -2.08 -1.93 10.37
CA GLU A 50 -2.66 -0.77 11.08
C GLU A 50 -1.77 0.48 10.99
N GLN A 51 -0.46 0.29 10.91
CA GLN A 51 0.52 1.37 10.87
C GLN A 51 0.68 1.98 9.47
N ILE A 52 0.25 1.30 8.41
CA ILE A 52 0.34 1.83 7.04
C ILE A 52 -0.55 3.06 6.93
N GLN A 53 0.06 4.16 6.50
CA GLN A 53 -0.62 5.41 6.23
C GLN A 53 -0.89 5.54 4.74
N VAL A 54 -2.10 5.99 4.42
CA VAL A 54 -2.50 6.31 3.05
C VAL A 54 -2.86 7.77 3.00
N HIS A 55 -2.21 8.50 2.09
CA HIS A 55 -2.41 9.91 1.92
C HIS A 55 -2.65 10.20 0.44
N TYR A 56 -3.75 10.87 0.12
CA TYR A 56 -4.04 11.31 -1.23
C TYR A 56 -4.04 12.84 -1.26
N GLN A 57 -3.11 13.42 -2.02
CA GLN A 57 -3.01 14.87 -2.19
C GLN A 57 -2.47 15.19 -3.58
N ASP A 58 -3.00 16.23 -4.21
CA ASP A 58 -2.50 16.77 -5.49
C ASP A 58 -2.39 15.72 -6.61
N GLY A 59 -3.31 14.75 -6.65
CA GLY A 59 -3.28 13.66 -7.65
C GLY A 59 -2.20 12.60 -7.39
N VAL A 60 -1.61 12.59 -6.20
CA VAL A 60 -0.62 11.60 -5.76
C VAL A 60 -1.16 10.81 -4.58
N LEU A 61 -1.27 9.49 -4.75
CA LEU A 61 -1.62 8.55 -3.70
C LEU A 61 -0.35 7.98 -3.09
N ARG A 62 -0.01 8.40 -1.87
CA ARG A 62 1.15 7.91 -1.11
C ARG A 62 0.70 6.87 -0.10
N ILE A 63 1.27 5.68 -0.19
CA ILE A 63 1.08 4.59 0.76
C ILE A 63 2.44 4.34 1.41
N THR A 64 2.56 4.64 2.70
CA THR A 64 3.83 4.55 3.42
C THR A 64 3.67 3.75 4.69
N ALA A 65 4.50 2.72 4.88
CA ALA A 65 4.72 2.17 6.21
C ALA A 65 5.64 3.12 7.00
N PRO A 66 5.42 3.29 8.32
CA PRO A 66 6.32 4.09 9.12
C PRO A 66 7.74 3.50 9.04
N PRO A 67 8.78 4.36 9.05
CA PRO A 67 10.15 3.88 9.11
C PRO A 67 10.31 2.96 10.32
N ALA A 68 11.17 1.95 10.21
CA ALA A 68 11.50 1.04 11.30
C ALA A 68 12.28 1.78 12.40
N THR A 69 11.65 2.75 13.06
CA THR A 69 12.18 3.51 14.19
C THR A 69 12.49 2.57 15.36
N SER A 70 11.90 1.38 15.35
CA SER A 70 12.13 0.37 16.38
C SER A 70 12.85 -0.83 15.81
N ARG A 71 14.17 -0.70 15.65
CA ARG A 71 15.12 -1.84 15.63
C ARG A 71 15.01 -2.74 16.89
N HIS A 72 14.21 -2.30 17.86
CA HIS A 72 13.88 -2.96 19.12
C HIS A 72 12.54 -3.73 19.13
N LEU A 73 11.69 -3.65 18.08
CA LEU A 73 10.34 -4.26 18.07
C LEU A 73 10.20 -5.57 17.27
N GLY A 74 11.28 -6.31 17.08
CA GLY A 74 11.23 -7.62 16.41
C GLY A 74 11.02 -7.55 14.90
N PRO A 75 10.82 -8.70 14.22
CA PRO A 75 10.74 -8.78 12.76
C PRO A 75 9.63 -7.87 12.22
N SER A 76 9.96 -7.07 11.20
CA SER A 76 8.98 -6.28 10.45
C SER A 76 7.81 -7.18 10.04
N GLY A 77 6.61 -6.86 10.53
CA GLY A 77 5.41 -7.57 10.11
C GLY A 77 5.18 -7.41 8.61
N ALA A 78 4.49 -8.37 8.01
CA ALA A 78 4.13 -8.33 6.59
C ALA A 78 2.68 -7.88 6.43
N ALA A 79 2.44 -7.02 5.45
CA ALA A 79 1.11 -6.59 5.06
C ALA A 79 0.89 -6.81 3.55
N GLU A 80 -0.35 -7.07 3.19
CA GLU A 80 -0.80 -7.11 1.81
C GLU A 80 -1.53 -5.80 1.48
N VAL A 81 -1.03 -5.10 0.47
CA VAL A 81 -1.61 -3.86 -0.03
C VAL A 81 -2.12 -4.10 -1.43
N THR A 82 -3.43 -4.00 -1.60
CA THR A 82 -4.09 -4.04 -2.91
C THR A 82 -4.53 -2.63 -3.30
N VAL A 83 -3.99 -2.13 -4.41
CA VAL A 83 -4.38 -0.85 -4.99
C VAL A 83 -5.08 -1.12 -6.31
N GLN A 84 -6.35 -0.73 -6.39
CA GLN A 84 -7.07 -0.71 -7.65
C GLN A 84 -7.14 0.74 -8.12
N LEU A 85 -6.85 1.01 -9.38
CA LEU A 85 -6.68 2.37 -9.90
C LEU A 85 -7.11 2.46 -11.37
N PRO A 86 -7.45 3.67 -11.87
CA PRO A 86 -7.75 3.91 -13.27
C PRO A 86 -6.59 3.50 -14.18
N ALA A 87 -6.89 2.83 -15.28
CA ALA A 87 -5.89 2.49 -16.30
C ALA A 87 -5.14 3.74 -16.79
N GLY A 88 -3.83 3.61 -17.01
CA GLY A 88 -2.94 4.74 -17.37
C GLY A 88 -2.35 5.49 -16.18
N SER A 89 -2.72 5.14 -14.94
CA SER A 89 -2.08 5.68 -13.74
C SER A 89 -0.65 5.16 -13.57
N ARG A 90 0.22 5.99 -13.00
CA ARG A 90 1.63 5.67 -12.76
C ARG A 90 1.79 5.06 -11.39
N VAL A 91 2.58 3.99 -11.27
CA VAL A 91 2.90 3.37 -9.99
C VAL A 91 4.40 3.36 -9.77
N GLU A 92 4.81 3.89 -8.63
CA GLU A 92 6.18 3.87 -8.15
C GLU A 92 6.21 3.09 -6.84
N THR A 93 7.05 2.07 -6.76
CA THR A 93 7.16 1.22 -5.57
C THR A 93 8.59 1.21 -5.06
N THR A 94 8.76 1.62 -3.80
CA THR A 94 10.00 1.51 -3.04
C THR A 94 9.83 0.40 -2.01
N SER A 95 10.73 -0.57 -2.03
CA SER A 95 10.63 -1.72 -1.14
C SER A 95 11.96 -2.43 -0.96
N ALA A 96 12.13 -3.09 0.19
CA ALA A 96 13.32 -3.90 0.45
C ALA A 96 13.07 -5.39 0.11
N ALA A 97 11.91 -5.93 0.50
CA ALA A 97 11.55 -7.32 0.28
C ALA A 97 10.03 -7.47 0.11
N VAL A 98 9.49 -7.04 -1.03
CA VAL A 98 8.08 -7.22 -1.35
C VAL A 98 7.87 -8.11 -2.57
N ARG A 99 6.73 -8.80 -2.59
CA ARG A 99 6.21 -9.40 -3.81
C ARG A 99 5.34 -8.38 -4.54
N PHE A 100 5.75 -7.97 -5.74
CA PHE A 100 4.98 -7.06 -6.58
C PHE A 100 4.19 -7.84 -7.65
N ARG A 101 2.91 -7.49 -7.82
CA ARG A 101 2.03 -7.95 -8.89
C ARG A 101 1.26 -6.75 -9.45
N ALA A 102 1.23 -6.58 -10.76
CA ALA A 102 0.45 -5.57 -11.47
C ALA A 102 -0.32 -6.19 -12.64
#